data_AF-A0A7S2LML6-F1
#
_entry.id   AF-A0A7S2LML6-F1
#
_cell.length_a   1.000
_cell.length_b   1.000
_cell.length_c   1.000
_cell.angle_alpha   90.00
_cell.angle_beta   90.00
_cell.angle_gamma   90.00
#
_symmetry.space_group_name_H-M   'P 1'
#
loop_
_entity.id
_entity.type
_entity.pdbx_description
1 polymer ?
#
loop_
_entity_poly.entity_id
_entity_poly.type
_entity_poly.pdbx_seq_one_letter_code
_entity_poly.pdbx_strand_id
1 'polypeptide(L)'
;ENQPTGNNDCYGSHWDERLFYTESMSAVYNDGSSLVSPLTLALLEDSGWYRADYSKADLSPFGHGAGCEFVNNDCIVNGEIPYYSRGNFCNAINKESLCDPTHRRKAFCDLVDISTVDNLDPAPSHFQYFNDPQLRPRYFTRADYCPLPNVNELWCADPARYGSKSSLFTLGEIFSADSRCFETDSTFSICLESYCNHDTNALEVYIGDTTVKCDSDFQVKSIPSSNIKITCPRLSQACPDMFCPADCAGRGVCVYNSSAVCTEGTCRYRAACSCFDKNDTTALCTETNILDTKVSHDSETSTLYAILIIGGAVVGLVMLFFAWKWKKEKDRE
;
A
#
# COMPACT_ATOMS: atom_id res chain seq x y z
N GLU A 1 -1.81 12.55 2.89
CA GLU A 1 -0.67 13.14 3.62
C GLU A 1 -1.21 13.85 4.85
N ASN A 2 -0.53 13.74 5.98
CA ASN A 2 -0.88 14.46 7.21
C ASN A 2 -0.09 15.78 7.38
N GLN A 3 0.79 16.09 6.44
CA GLN A 3 1.63 17.28 6.36
C GLN A 3 1.87 17.62 4.88
N PRO A 4 2.30 18.83 4.49
CA PRO A 4 2.71 19.10 3.11
C PRO A 4 4.15 18.62 2.83
N THR A 5 4.40 18.05 1.64
CA THR A 5 5.74 17.59 1.25
C THR A 5 6.66 18.76 0.89
N GLY A 6 6.13 19.81 0.26
CA GLY A 6 6.86 21.01 -0.15
C GLY A 6 6.57 22.25 0.71
N ASN A 7 7.56 23.15 0.81
CA ASN A 7 7.45 24.40 1.59
C ASN A 7 6.39 25.39 1.05
N ASN A 8 5.92 25.20 -0.18
CA ASN A 8 4.94 26.05 -0.84
C ASN A 8 3.56 25.37 -0.96
N ASP A 9 3.39 24.16 -0.43
CA ASP A 9 2.15 23.40 -0.55
C ASP A 9 1.25 23.69 0.65
N CYS A 10 0.02 24.14 0.38
CA CYS A 10 -1.00 24.32 1.41
C CYS A 10 -1.80 23.04 1.68
N TYR A 11 -1.80 22.11 0.71
CA TYR A 11 -2.49 20.82 0.77
C TYR A 11 -1.51 19.72 0.41
N GLY A 12 -1.63 18.56 1.06
CA GLY A 12 -0.87 17.37 0.67
C GLY A 12 -1.38 16.80 -0.64
N SER A 13 -0.47 16.40 -1.52
CA SER A 13 -0.76 15.77 -2.82
C SER A 13 -0.43 14.28 -2.86
N HIS A 14 0.01 13.73 -1.73
CA HIS A 14 0.50 12.36 -1.59
C HIS A 14 -0.32 11.58 -0.56
N TRP A 15 -0.17 10.26 -0.55
CA TRP A 15 -0.62 9.43 0.55
C TRP A 15 0.22 9.65 1.80
N ASP A 16 -0.35 9.32 2.97
CA ASP A 16 0.41 9.35 4.21
C ASP A 16 1.51 8.28 4.18
N GLU A 17 2.77 8.70 4.21
CA GLU A 17 3.94 7.82 4.13
C GLU A 17 3.97 6.79 5.27
N ARG A 18 3.47 7.14 6.46
CA ARG A 18 3.42 6.22 7.62
C ARG A 18 2.53 5.01 7.32
N LEU A 19 1.50 5.20 6.50
CA LEU A 19 0.48 4.20 6.19
C LEU A 19 0.67 3.55 4.82
N PHE A 20 1.31 4.25 3.88
CA PHE A 20 1.34 3.88 2.47
C PHE A 20 2.76 4.00 1.87
N TYR A 21 3.77 3.57 2.62
CA TYR A 21 5.18 3.62 2.23
C TYR A 21 5.48 3.04 0.84
N THR A 22 4.79 1.97 0.43
CA THR A 22 5.03 1.34 -0.88
C THR A 22 4.21 1.98 -2.02
N GLU A 23 3.43 3.02 -1.76
CA GLU A 23 2.62 3.61 -2.82
C GLU A 23 3.48 4.47 -3.76
N SER A 24 3.25 4.37 -5.05
CA SER A 24 3.78 5.30 -6.06
C SER A 24 3.51 6.78 -5.80
N MET A 25 2.42 7.07 -5.09
CA MET A 25 1.92 8.36 -4.66
C MET A 25 2.25 8.63 -3.18
N SER A 26 3.17 7.86 -2.57
CA SER A 26 3.77 8.22 -1.29
C SER A 26 4.61 9.50 -1.45
N ALA A 27 4.85 10.22 -0.36
CA ALA A 27 5.50 11.52 -0.39
C ALA A 27 7.01 11.40 -0.69
N VAL A 28 7.62 10.27 -0.35
CA VAL A 28 9.05 10.02 -0.56
C VAL A 28 9.23 8.78 -1.43
N TYR A 29 9.72 9.01 -2.65
CA TYR A 29 10.02 7.93 -3.58
C TYR A 29 11.11 6.99 -3.02
N ASN A 30 10.80 5.69 -2.97
CA ASN A 30 11.79 4.63 -2.86
C ASN A 30 11.74 3.78 -4.14
N ASP A 31 12.86 3.71 -4.85
CA ASP A 31 13.02 3.04 -6.15
C ASP A 31 12.58 1.59 -6.17
N GLY A 32 12.65 0.93 -5.03
CA GLY A 32 12.25 -0.46 -4.99
C GLY A 32 10.91 -0.72 -4.33
N SER A 33 10.27 0.26 -3.70
CA SER A 33 9.01 0.02 -2.99
C SER A 33 7.80 0.61 -3.71
N SER A 34 7.95 1.25 -4.87
CA SER A 34 6.86 1.96 -5.56
C SER A 34 5.94 1.02 -6.34
N LEU A 35 4.64 1.02 -6.00
CA LEU A 35 3.59 0.28 -6.71
C LEU A 35 2.28 1.07 -6.83
N VAL A 36 1.42 0.71 -7.78
CA VAL A 36 0.08 1.31 -7.93
C VAL A 36 -0.94 0.38 -7.30
N SER A 37 -1.39 0.77 -6.11
CA SER A 37 -2.29 -0.05 -5.30
C SER A 37 -3.77 0.17 -5.63
N PRO A 38 -4.69 -0.70 -5.15
CA PRO A 38 -6.12 -0.45 -5.23
C PRO A 38 -6.53 0.92 -4.66
N LEU A 39 -5.78 1.46 -3.69
CA LEU A 39 -6.02 2.78 -3.11
C LEU A 39 -5.90 3.91 -4.14
N THR A 40 -4.80 3.94 -4.91
CA THR A 40 -4.61 4.97 -5.94
C THR A 40 -5.58 4.79 -7.10
N LEU A 41 -5.87 3.54 -7.48
CA LEU A 41 -6.89 3.27 -8.49
C LEU A 41 -8.28 3.77 -8.04
N ALA A 42 -8.62 3.60 -6.76
CA ALA A 42 -9.86 4.12 -6.20
C ALA A 42 -9.89 5.66 -6.22
N LEU A 43 -8.81 6.34 -5.85
CA LEU A 43 -8.73 7.81 -5.97
C LEU A 43 -8.95 8.28 -7.42
N LEU A 44 -8.33 7.60 -8.40
CA LEU A 44 -8.47 7.94 -9.82
C LEU A 44 -9.90 7.68 -10.30
N GLU A 45 -10.55 6.63 -9.84
CA GLU A 45 -11.95 6.35 -10.17
C GLU A 45 -12.91 7.36 -9.52
N ASP A 46 -12.72 7.69 -8.24
CA ASP A 46 -13.51 8.67 -7.49
C ASP A 46 -13.40 10.10 -8.05
N SER A 47 -12.31 10.40 -8.77
CA SER A 47 -12.18 11.67 -9.51
C SER A 47 -13.20 11.82 -10.65
N GLY A 48 -13.78 10.71 -11.11
CA GLY A 48 -14.70 10.66 -12.25
C GLY A 48 -14.03 10.76 -13.63
N TRP A 49 -12.69 10.91 -13.69
CA TRP A 49 -11.95 10.99 -14.96
C TRP A 49 -11.57 9.62 -15.52
N TYR A 50 -11.47 8.62 -14.65
CA TYR A 50 -10.99 7.29 -15.01
C TYR A 50 -11.98 6.22 -14.58
N ARG A 51 -11.93 5.09 -15.27
CA ARG A 51 -12.52 3.83 -14.81
C ARG A 51 -11.36 2.89 -14.50
N ALA A 52 -11.22 2.53 -13.23
CA ALA A 52 -10.11 1.70 -12.79
C ALA A 52 -10.32 0.22 -13.16
N ASP A 53 -9.24 -0.43 -13.58
CA ASP A 53 -9.17 -1.89 -13.69
C ASP A 53 -8.37 -2.45 -12.51
N TYR A 54 -9.08 -2.81 -11.43
CA TYR A 54 -8.48 -3.35 -10.22
C TYR A 54 -7.81 -4.72 -10.42
N SER A 55 -8.05 -5.41 -11.54
CA SER A 55 -7.32 -6.64 -11.87
C SER A 55 -5.84 -6.39 -12.19
N LYS A 56 -5.45 -5.12 -12.40
CA LYS A 56 -4.08 -4.66 -12.65
C LYS A 56 -3.44 -4.00 -11.44
N ALA A 57 -4.11 -3.97 -10.29
CA ALA A 57 -3.58 -3.38 -9.08
C ALA A 57 -2.50 -4.27 -8.46
N ASP A 58 -1.45 -3.63 -7.94
CA ASP A 58 -0.46 -4.30 -7.10
C ASP A 58 -0.91 -4.23 -5.64
N LEU A 59 -0.90 -5.36 -4.93
CA LEU A 59 -1.21 -5.35 -3.51
C LEU A 59 -0.01 -4.86 -2.71
N SER A 60 -0.19 -3.75 -1.99
CA SER A 60 0.82 -3.26 -1.05
C SER A 60 1.02 -4.28 0.07
N PRO A 61 2.26 -4.74 0.33
CA PRO A 61 2.55 -5.59 1.48
C PRO A 61 2.59 -4.78 2.79
N PHE A 62 2.81 -3.47 2.71
CA PHE A 62 3.01 -2.60 3.86
C PHE A 62 1.70 -2.38 4.63
N GLY A 63 1.70 -2.72 5.92
CA GLY A 63 0.50 -2.67 6.77
C GLY A 63 -0.59 -3.68 6.40
N HIS A 64 -0.37 -4.55 5.41
CA HIS A 64 -1.42 -5.41 4.88
C HIS A 64 -1.79 -6.53 5.85
N GLY A 65 -3.06 -6.60 6.24
CA GLY A 65 -3.54 -7.51 7.28
C GLY A 65 -3.09 -7.14 8.71
N ALA A 66 -2.52 -5.95 8.93
CA ALA A 66 -2.05 -5.51 10.24
C ALA A 66 -3.18 -5.11 11.22
N GLY A 67 -4.37 -4.78 10.68
CA GLY A 67 -5.55 -4.43 11.46
C GLY A 67 -5.63 -2.95 11.85
N CYS A 68 -6.72 -2.55 12.50
CA CYS A 68 -7.00 -1.14 12.82
C CYS A 68 -5.96 -0.49 13.75
N GLU A 69 -5.30 -1.27 14.59
CA GLU A 69 -4.25 -0.76 15.49
C GLU A 69 -3.06 -0.20 14.72
N PHE A 70 -2.72 -0.77 13.56
CA PHE A 70 -1.69 -0.23 12.68
C PHE A 70 -2.04 1.17 12.20
N VAL A 71 -3.32 1.46 11.99
CA VAL A 71 -3.77 2.79 11.54
C VAL A 71 -3.80 3.77 12.70
N ASN A 72 -4.38 3.35 13.83
CA ASN A 72 -4.79 4.25 14.92
C ASN A 72 -3.73 4.46 16.02
N ASN A 73 -2.74 3.58 16.15
CA ASN A 73 -1.77 3.62 17.24
C ASN A 73 -0.35 3.89 16.73
N ASP A 74 0.54 4.32 17.61
CA ASP A 74 1.94 4.61 17.26
C ASP A 74 2.67 3.39 16.67
N CYS A 75 3.55 3.64 15.70
CA CYS A 75 4.33 2.57 15.06
C CYS A 75 5.25 1.83 16.03
N ILE A 76 5.75 2.53 17.05
CA ILE A 76 6.64 2.03 18.10
C ILE A 76 6.11 2.59 19.43
N VAL A 77 6.06 1.73 20.47
CA VAL A 77 5.60 2.11 21.80
C VAL A 77 6.71 1.83 22.80
N ASN A 78 7.23 2.88 23.44
CA ASN A 78 8.32 2.82 24.42
C ASN A 78 9.59 2.12 23.87
N GLY A 79 9.92 2.36 22.60
CA GLY A 79 11.06 1.75 21.90
C GLY A 79 10.84 0.33 21.39
N GLU A 80 9.68 -0.28 21.68
CA GLU A 80 9.34 -1.64 21.25
C GLU A 80 8.37 -1.64 20.07
N ILE A 81 8.54 -2.62 19.17
CA ILE A 81 7.68 -2.82 18.00
C ILE A 81 6.44 -3.64 18.43
N PRO A 82 5.23 -3.04 18.41
CA PRO A 82 4.00 -3.78 18.70
C PRO A 82 3.70 -4.85 17.63
N TYR A 83 2.83 -5.82 17.97
CA TYR A 83 2.46 -6.90 17.04
C TYR A 83 1.93 -6.41 15.68
N TYR A 84 1.09 -5.36 15.69
CA TYR A 84 0.53 -4.78 14.46
C TYR A 84 1.58 -4.10 13.57
N SER A 85 2.65 -3.57 14.16
CA SER A 85 3.74 -2.88 13.47
C SER A 85 4.85 -3.81 12.97
N ARG A 86 4.91 -5.04 13.50
CA ARG A 86 5.97 -6.00 13.20
C ARG A 86 6.01 -6.33 11.70
N GLY A 87 7.22 -6.26 11.13
CA GLY A 87 7.48 -6.46 9.71
C GLY A 87 7.43 -5.17 8.88
N ASN A 88 6.90 -4.07 9.42
CA ASN A 88 6.81 -2.80 8.70
C ASN A 88 7.83 -1.77 9.19
N PHE A 89 8.01 -1.67 10.50
CA PHE A 89 8.94 -0.72 11.13
C PHE A 89 10.10 -1.44 11.81
N CYS A 90 11.13 -0.70 12.19
CA CYS A 90 12.32 -1.22 12.85
C CYS A 90 12.73 -0.36 14.07
N ASN A 91 13.47 -0.95 15.01
CA ASN A 91 13.88 -0.26 16.24
C ASN A 91 15.35 -0.53 16.63
N ALA A 92 16.17 -1.00 15.68
CA ALA A 92 17.53 -1.47 15.96
C ALA A 92 18.59 -0.81 15.06
N ILE A 93 19.59 -0.19 15.70
CA ILE A 93 20.73 0.46 15.03
C ILE A 93 21.89 -0.53 14.79
N ASN A 94 21.95 -1.62 15.57
CA ASN A 94 23.09 -2.55 15.60
C ASN A 94 22.85 -3.85 14.82
N LYS A 95 21.87 -3.87 13.91
CA LYS A 95 21.62 -5.01 13.02
C LYS A 95 22.42 -4.85 11.73
N GLU A 96 23.11 -5.91 11.30
CA GLU A 96 23.83 -5.95 10.03
C GLU A 96 22.87 -5.94 8.84
N SER A 97 21.68 -6.51 9.01
CA SER A 97 20.58 -6.38 8.07
C SER A 97 19.25 -6.83 8.70
N LEU A 98 18.18 -6.24 8.19
CA LEU A 98 16.78 -6.57 8.41
C LEU A 98 16.15 -6.85 7.04
N CYS A 99 14.89 -7.24 7.01
CA CYS A 99 14.08 -7.26 5.81
C CYS A 99 13.33 -5.96 5.64
N ASP A 100 13.31 -5.46 4.41
CA ASP A 100 12.42 -4.37 4.06
C ASP A 100 10.94 -4.83 4.15
N PRO A 101 9.97 -3.92 4.25
CA PRO A 101 8.58 -4.32 4.42
C PRO A 101 7.98 -5.08 3.22
N THR A 102 8.64 -5.10 2.07
CA THR A 102 8.21 -5.92 0.92
C THR A 102 8.78 -7.34 0.96
N HIS A 103 9.70 -7.64 1.89
CA HIS A 103 10.48 -8.87 1.93
C HIS A 103 11.22 -9.18 0.62
N ARG A 104 11.48 -8.18 -0.23
CA ARG A 104 12.26 -8.36 -1.47
C ARG A 104 13.73 -8.01 -1.26
N ARG A 105 14.05 -7.35 -0.15
CA ARG A 105 15.38 -6.84 0.13
C ARG A 105 15.80 -7.02 1.57
N LYS A 106 17.11 -7.09 1.72
CA LYS A 106 17.81 -6.85 2.97
C LYS A 106 18.06 -5.35 3.08
N ALA A 107 17.89 -4.76 4.24
CA ALA A 107 18.12 -3.33 4.46
C ALA A 107 18.58 -3.06 5.89
N PHE A 108 19.14 -1.88 6.14
CA PHE A 108 19.39 -1.37 7.47
C PHE A 108 18.19 -0.54 7.93
N CYS A 109 17.98 -0.51 9.24
CA CYS A 109 17.01 0.38 9.84
C CYS A 109 17.41 1.85 9.63
N ASP A 110 16.51 2.67 9.12
CA ASP A 110 16.66 4.13 9.13
C ASP A 110 16.43 4.64 10.55
N LEU A 111 17.40 4.40 11.43
CA LEU A 111 17.40 4.85 12.81
C LEU A 111 18.82 5.26 13.17
N VAL A 112 18.97 6.51 13.59
CA VAL A 112 20.26 7.08 14.00
C VAL A 112 20.15 7.71 15.37
N ASP A 113 21.28 7.72 16.08
CA ASP A 113 21.49 8.58 17.22
C ASP A 113 22.05 9.92 16.71
N ILE A 114 21.24 10.98 16.80
CA ILE A 114 21.62 12.31 16.30
C ILE A 114 22.80 12.92 17.05
N SER A 115 23.16 12.44 18.25
CA SER A 115 24.37 12.87 18.93
C SER A 115 25.65 12.46 18.18
N THR A 116 25.53 11.48 17.29
CA THR A 116 26.63 10.95 16.46
C THR A 116 26.60 11.48 15.01
N VAL A 117 25.59 12.27 14.64
CA VAL A 117 25.36 12.76 13.28
C VAL A 117 25.13 14.26 13.28
N ASP A 118 25.97 15.02 12.58
CA ASP A 118 25.86 16.47 12.52
C ASP A 118 24.57 16.95 11.82
N ASN A 119 24.03 18.09 12.29
CA ASN A 119 22.92 18.83 11.69
C ASN A 119 21.55 18.12 11.66
N LEU A 120 21.24 17.33 12.68
CA LEU A 120 19.90 16.75 12.87
C LEU A 120 19.28 17.23 14.18
N ASP A 121 18.08 17.81 14.09
CA ASP A 121 17.25 18.11 15.26
C ASP A 121 16.54 16.83 15.75
N PRO A 122 16.19 16.74 17.04
CA PRO A 122 15.30 15.69 17.55
C PRO A 122 13.98 15.60 16.76
N ALA A 123 13.34 14.43 16.79
CA ALA A 123 11.97 14.32 16.31
C ALA A 123 11.04 15.22 17.15
N PRO A 124 9.95 15.77 16.58
CA PRO A 124 8.91 16.45 17.35
C PRO A 124 8.44 15.58 18.51
N SER A 125 8.10 16.17 19.66
CA SER A 125 7.82 15.42 20.89
C SER A 125 6.71 14.37 20.77
N HIS A 126 5.73 14.59 19.89
CA HIS A 126 4.64 13.63 19.62
C HIS A 126 5.04 12.49 18.67
N PHE A 127 6.23 12.55 18.08
CA PHE A 127 6.83 11.51 17.24
C PHE A 127 8.13 10.95 17.85
N GLN A 128 8.33 11.14 19.16
CA GLN A 128 9.42 10.52 19.90
C GLN A 128 8.97 9.17 20.44
N TYR A 129 9.33 8.10 19.74
CA TYR A 129 8.90 6.74 20.08
C TYR A 129 9.81 6.00 21.06
N PHE A 130 11.00 6.54 21.31
CA PHE A 130 12.04 5.93 22.14
C PHE A 130 12.21 6.70 23.44
N ASN A 131 12.70 6.01 24.49
CA ASN A 131 13.06 6.66 25.76
C ASN A 131 14.19 7.68 25.58
N ASP A 132 15.05 7.47 24.58
CA ASP A 132 16.10 8.40 24.20
C ASP A 132 15.59 9.33 23.08
N PRO A 133 15.44 10.64 23.34
CA PRO A 133 14.95 11.60 22.35
C PRO A 133 15.97 11.88 21.23
N GLN A 134 17.21 11.36 21.34
CA GLN A 134 18.22 11.45 20.29
C GLN A 134 17.99 10.42 19.17
N LEU A 135 17.08 9.46 19.36
CA LEU A 135 16.79 8.42 18.37
C LEU A 135 15.66 8.86 17.43
N ARG A 136 15.95 8.87 16.13
CA ARG A 136 15.00 9.15 15.05
C ARG A 136 15.49 8.62 13.70
N PRO A 137 14.61 8.50 12.69
CA PRO A 137 15.06 8.28 11.32
C PRO A 137 15.87 9.45 10.77
N ARG A 138 16.81 9.11 9.90
CA ARG A 138 17.66 10.08 9.19
C ARG A 138 17.00 10.58 7.93
N TYR A 139 16.40 9.69 7.13
CA TYR A 139 15.93 10.01 5.79
C TYR A 139 14.40 10.08 5.71
N PHE A 140 13.69 9.08 6.24
CA PHE A 140 12.24 8.92 6.11
C PHE A 140 11.50 9.56 7.29
N THR A 141 11.61 10.87 7.44
CA THR A 141 10.91 11.64 8.49
C THR A 141 9.43 11.86 8.18
N ARG A 142 9.02 11.73 6.92
CA ARG A 142 7.62 11.91 6.47
C ARG A 142 6.71 10.76 6.87
N ALA A 143 7.27 9.60 7.24
CA ALA A 143 6.55 8.48 7.83
C ALA A 143 6.28 8.71 9.33
N ASP A 144 5.92 9.93 9.72
CA ASP A 144 5.75 10.34 11.13
C ASP A 144 6.95 9.99 12.01
N TYR A 145 8.17 10.09 11.46
CA TYR A 145 9.40 9.65 12.12
C TYR A 145 9.43 8.18 12.56
N CYS A 146 8.54 7.33 12.02
CA CYS A 146 8.60 5.89 12.21
C CYS A 146 9.79 5.31 11.44
N PRO A 147 10.77 4.68 12.10
CA PRO A 147 11.94 4.12 11.43
C PRO A 147 11.55 2.94 10.53
N LEU A 148 12.08 2.94 9.30
CA LEU A 148 11.82 1.92 8.27
C LEU A 148 13.11 1.19 7.90
N PRO A 149 13.07 -0.14 7.65
CA PRO A 149 14.23 -0.87 7.15
C PRO A 149 14.39 -0.64 5.63
N ASN A 150 15.03 0.47 5.24
CA ASN A 150 15.15 0.88 3.84
C ASN A 150 16.50 1.54 3.47
N VAL A 151 17.50 1.45 4.34
CA VAL A 151 18.84 2.02 4.09
C VAL A 151 19.76 0.94 3.51
N ASN A 152 20.60 1.29 2.53
CA ASN A 152 21.56 0.39 1.84
C ASN A 152 20.95 -0.95 1.43
N GLU A 153 19.85 -0.87 0.68
CA GLU A 153 19.08 -2.05 0.32
C GLU A 153 19.84 -3.01 -0.62
N LEU A 154 19.64 -4.32 -0.41
CA LEU A 154 20.19 -5.40 -1.21
C LEU A 154 19.05 -6.32 -1.67
N TRP A 155 18.90 -6.48 -2.98
CA TRP A 155 17.78 -7.19 -3.59
C TRP A 155 17.97 -8.70 -3.59
N CYS A 156 17.05 -9.43 -2.94
CA CYS A 156 17.05 -10.88 -2.96
C CYS A 156 16.80 -11.45 -4.38
N ALA A 157 16.07 -10.69 -5.21
CA ALA A 157 15.66 -11.12 -6.55
C ALA A 157 16.69 -10.88 -7.68
N ASP A 158 17.87 -10.34 -7.38
CA ASP A 158 18.86 -9.92 -8.38
C ASP A 158 20.17 -10.74 -8.32
N PRO A 159 20.20 -11.97 -8.89
CA PRO A 159 21.42 -12.76 -8.97
C PRO A 159 22.50 -12.15 -9.85
N ALA A 160 22.15 -11.25 -10.78
CA ALA A 160 23.10 -10.66 -11.71
C ALA A 160 24.03 -9.67 -10.98
N ARG A 161 23.52 -9.01 -9.94
CA ARG A 161 24.26 -8.01 -9.17
C ARG A 161 25.07 -8.59 -8.02
N TYR A 162 24.57 -9.62 -7.35
CA TYR A 162 25.18 -10.18 -6.13
C TYR A 162 25.80 -11.58 -6.32
N GLY A 163 25.63 -12.16 -7.50
CA GLY A 163 25.93 -13.57 -7.74
C GLY A 163 24.87 -14.49 -7.11
N SER A 164 24.84 -15.76 -7.51
CA SER A 164 23.80 -16.69 -7.03
C SER A 164 23.99 -17.14 -5.58
N LYS A 165 25.17 -16.93 -4.97
CA LYS A 165 25.52 -17.39 -3.61
C LYS A 165 26.30 -16.33 -2.86
N SER A 166 25.96 -16.10 -1.60
CA SER A 166 26.67 -15.22 -0.67
C SER A 166 27.62 -16.00 0.26
N SER A 167 28.23 -15.29 1.21
CA SER A 167 28.91 -15.87 2.38
C SER A 167 27.99 -16.72 3.27
N LEU A 168 26.66 -16.58 3.16
CA LEU A 168 25.66 -17.33 3.92
C LEU A 168 25.10 -18.55 3.15
N PHE A 169 25.73 -18.96 2.04
CA PHE A 169 25.25 -20.10 1.24
C PHE A 169 25.12 -21.40 2.05
N THR A 170 25.93 -21.58 3.10
CA THR A 170 25.86 -22.76 3.99
C THR A 170 24.60 -22.78 4.85
N LEU A 171 23.93 -21.63 4.99
CA LEU A 171 22.63 -21.47 5.63
C LEU A 171 21.47 -21.49 4.63
N GLY A 172 21.76 -21.76 3.35
CA GLY A 172 20.77 -21.82 2.28
C GLY A 172 20.53 -20.50 1.54
N GLU A 173 21.31 -19.43 1.79
CA GLU A 173 21.10 -18.15 1.10
C GLU A 173 21.30 -18.28 -0.42
N ILE A 174 20.29 -17.85 -1.16
CA ILE A 174 20.28 -17.83 -2.62
C ILE A 174 19.62 -16.55 -3.12
N PHE A 175 20.17 -16.00 -4.20
CA PHE A 175 19.57 -14.89 -4.95
C PHE A 175 18.95 -15.45 -6.22
N SER A 176 17.63 -15.32 -6.36
CA SER A 176 16.86 -15.76 -7.52
C SER A 176 15.56 -14.97 -7.59
N ALA A 177 14.85 -15.01 -8.72
CA ALA A 177 13.60 -14.27 -8.89
C ALA A 177 12.54 -14.58 -7.82
N ASP A 178 12.60 -15.78 -7.22
CA ASP A 178 11.69 -16.27 -6.19
C ASP A 178 12.25 -16.12 -4.76
N SER A 179 13.47 -15.57 -4.62
CA SER A 179 14.08 -15.30 -3.32
C SER A 179 13.46 -14.10 -2.64
N ARG A 180 13.13 -14.30 -1.36
CA ARG A 180 12.62 -13.27 -0.44
C ARG A 180 13.48 -13.19 0.81
N CYS A 181 13.45 -12.03 1.46
CA CYS A 181 14.15 -11.79 2.70
C CYS A 181 13.39 -12.37 3.89
N PHE A 182 14.11 -13.10 4.75
CA PHE A 182 13.62 -13.60 6.03
C PHE A 182 14.46 -13.07 7.18
N GLU A 183 13.80 -12.64 8.25
CA GLU A 183 14.45 -12.23 9.49
C GLU A 183 15.05 -13.44 10.19
N THR A 184 16.21 -13.26 10.83
CA THR A 184 16.83 -14.30 11.67
C THR A 184 16.92 -13.89 13.13
N ASP A 185 17.14 -14.87 14.01
CA ASP A 185 17.49 -14.62 15.41
C ASP A 185 18.95 -14.13 15.62
N SER A 186 19.70 -13.91 14.53
CA SER A 186 21.05 -13.34 14.50
C SER A 186 21.06 -11.85 14.14
N THR A 187 22.22 -11.27 13.84
CA THR A 187 22.39 -9.86 13.45
C THR A 187 21.99 -9.55 12.01
N PHE A 188 21.79 -10.58 11.18
CA PHE A 188 21.52 -10.45 9.75
C PHE A 188 20.17 -11.02 9.34
N SER A 189 19.64 -10.58 8.20
CA SER A 189 18.55 -11.24 7.48
C SER A 189 19.09 -12.18 6.40
N ILE A 190 18.27 -13.04 5.79
CA ILE A 190 18.71 -14.02 4.78
C ILE A 190 17.76 -14.06 3.58
N CYS A 191 18.30 -14.14 2.36
CA CYS A 191 17.51 -14.35 1.15
C CYS A 191 17.29 -15.85 0.88
N LEU A 192 16.04 -16.31 0.93
CA LEU A 192 15.68 -17.70 0.70
C LEU A 192 14.62 -17.78 -0.39
N GLU A 193 14.71 -18.80 -1.25
CA GLU A 193 13.64 -19.11 -2.19
C GLU A 193 12.37 -19.45 -1.44
N SER A 194 11.25 -18.90 -1.92
CA SER A 194 9.98 -19.09 -1.25
C SER A 194 8.81 -19.09 -2.22
N TYR A 195 7.76 -19.80 -1.87
CA TYR A 195 6.59 -19.98 -2.71
C TYR A 195 5.31 -19.82 -1.90
N CYS A 196 4.41 -18.96 -2.38
CA CYS A 196 3.07 -18.81 -1.84
C CYS A 196 2.19 -19.95 -2.36
N ASN A 197 1.98 -20.98 -1.54
CA ASN A 197 1.14 -22.10 -1.91
C ASN A 197 -0.34 -21.77 -1.65
N HIS A 198 -1.06 -21.36 -2.69
CA HIS A 198 -2.48 -21.00 -2.64
C HIS A 198 -3.40 -22.19 -2.30
N ASP A 199 -2.98 -23.42 -2.56
CA ASP A 199 -3.78 -24.61 -2.23
C ASP A 199 -3.73 -24.91 -0.73
N THR A 200 -2.57 -24.68 -0.11
CA THR A 200 -2.38 -24.91 1.32
C THR A 200 -2.36 -23.65 2.16
N ASN A 201 -2.64 -22.47 1.59
CA ASN A 201 -2.58 -21.15 2.24
C ASN A 201 -1.36 -21.03 3.16
N ALA A 202 -0.18 -21.27 2.60
CA ALA A 202 1.07 -21.29 3.36
C ALA A 202 2.19 -20.72 2.52
N LEU A 203 3.17 -20.14 3.21
CA LEU A 203 4.44 -19.79 2.60
C LEU A 203 5.41 -20.96 2.78
N GLU A 204 5.81 -21.56 1.69
CA GLU A 204 6.88 -22.57 1.65
C GLU A 204 8.21 -21.88 1.46
N VAL A 205 9.22 -22.29 2.23
CA VAL A 205 10.57 -21.72 2.22
C VAL A 205 11.56 -22.85 1.96
N TYR A 206 12.38 -22.70 0.93
CA TYR A 206 13.34 -23.72 0.50
C TYR A 206 14.72 -23.38 1.06
N ILE A 207 15.27 -24.28 1.88
CA ILE A 207 16.55 -24.12 2.58
C ILE A 207 17.44 -25.33 2.25
N GLY A 208 18.27 -25.18 1.21
CA GLY A 208 18.97 -26.32 0.62
C GLY A 208 17.97 -27.37 0.13
N ASP A 209 18.11 -28.61 0.59
CA ASP A 209 17.20 -29.71 0.22
C ASP A 209 15.96 -29.81 1.13
N THR A 210 15.84 -28.92 2.12
CA THR A 210 14.72 -28.94 3.09
C THR A 210 13.68 -27.89 2.74
N THR A 211 12.42 -28.29 2.70
CA THR A 211 11.29 -27.36 2.63
C THR A 211 10.73 -27.12 4.03
N VAL A 212 10.63 -25.85 4.41
CA VAL A 212 10.05 -25.39 5.66
C VAL A 212 8.74 -24.67 5.36
N LYS A 213 7.68 -25.00 6.10
CA LYS A 213 6.34 -24.42 5.89
C LYS A 213 5.98 -23.41 6.97
N CYS A 214 5.68 -22.16 6.58
CA CYS A 214 5.14 -21.12 7.45
C CYS A 214 3.61 -21.16 7.43
N ASP A 215 3.01 -21.59 8.55
CA ASP A 215 1.56 -21.79 8.69
C ASP A 215 0.84 -20.67 9.43
N SER A 216 1.60 -19.78 10.06
CA SER A 216 1.08 -18.66 10.85
C SER A 216 2.09 -17.52 10.85
N ASP A 217 1.58 -16.30 11.03
CA ASP A 217 2.40 -15.10 11.13
C ASP A 217 3.49 -15.26 12.20
N PHE A 218 4.71 -14.85 11.85
CA PHE A 218 5.83 -14.79 12.80
C PHE A 218 6.24 -16.13 13.43
N GLN A 219 5.82 -17.25 12.84
CA GLN A 219 6.26 -18.57 13.25
C GLN A 219 7.79 -18.70 13.12
N VAL A 220 8.45 -19.20 14.16
CA VAL A 220 9.90 -19.39 14.15
C VAL A 220 10.24 -20.78 13.61
N LYS A 221 11.21 -20.85 12.70
CA LYS A 221 11.66 -22.10 12.06
C LYS A 221 13.17 -22.23 12.10
N SER A 222 13.68 -23.42 12.37
CA SER A 222 15.12 -23.67 12.36
C SER A 222 15.66 -23.81 10.96
N ILE A 223 16.84 -23.22 10.70
CA ILE A 223 17.63 -23.53 9.51
C ILE A 223 18.29 -24.90 9.73
N PRO A 224 18.17 -25.86 8.79
CA PRO A 224 18.80 -27.17 8.92
C PRO A 224 20.31 -27.07 9.14
N SER A 225 20.85 -27.94 9.99
CA SER A 225 22.30 -28.01 10.29
C SER A 225 22.91 -26.71 10.84
N SER A 226 22.08 -25.84 11.41
CA SER A 226 22.47 -24.57 12.04
C SER A 226 21.71 -24.37 13.35
N ASN A 227 22.24 -23.52 14.24
CA ASN A 227 21.53 -23.04 15.43
C ASN A 227 20.68 -21.79 15.15
N ILE A 228 20.76 -21.26 13.93
CA ILE A 228 20.05 -20.05 13.51
C ILE A 228 18.63 -20.40 13.13
N LYS A 229 17.71 -19.51 13.47
CA LYS A 229 16.29 -19.63 13.15
C LYS A 229 15.86 -18.47 12.29
N ILE A 230 14.96 -18.74 11.36
CA ILE A 230 14.21 -17.71 10.64
C ILE A 230 12.88 -17.44 11.33
N THR A 231 12.42 -16.21 11.22
CA THR A 231 11.05 -15.82 11.55
C THR A 231 10.25 -15.71 10.26
N CYS A 232 9.16 -16.48 10.15
CA CYS A 232 8.22 -16.33 9.06
C CYS A 232 7.64 -14.91 9.04
N PRO A 233 7.47 -14.28 7.87
CA PRO A 233 6.81 -12.99 7.77
C PRO A 233 5.34 -13.09 8.21
N ARG A 234 4.68 -11.94 8.35
CA ARG A 234 3.22 -11.93 8.28
C ARG A 234 2.83 -12.49 6.91
N LEU A 235 1.97 -13.50 6.87
CA LEU A 235 1.69 -14.21 5.62
C LEU A 235 1.05 -13.27 4.59
N SER A 236 0.21 -12.35 5.03
CA SER A 236 -0.43 -11.34 4.19
C SER A 236 0.57 -10.31 3.65
N GLN A 237 1.70 -10.11 4.32
CA GLN A 237 2.77 -9.23 3.84
C GLN A 237 3.62 -9.90 2.75
N ALA A 238 3.98 -11.18 2.93
CA ALA A 238 4.77 -11.91 1.95
C ALA A 238 3.95 -12.45 0.77
N CYS A 239 2.68 -12.74 0.98
CA CYS A 239 1.78 -13.34 0.00
C CYS A 239 0.42 -12.64 0.00
N PRO A 240 0.37 -11.34 -0.37
CA PRO A 240 -0.84 -10.52 -0.22
C PRO A 240 -2.03 -11.05 -1.05
N ASP A 241 -1.74 -11.62 -2.21
CA ASP A 241 -2.72 -12.21 -3.13
C ASP A 241 -3.33 -13.53 -2.64
N MET A 242 -2.74 -14.19 -1.64
CA MET A 242 -3.34 -15.37 -1.01
C MET A 242 -4.52 -15.02 -0.09
N PHE A 243 -4.62 -13.77 0.36
CA PHE A 243 -5.62 -13.36 1.33
C PHE A 243 -6.81 -12.70 0.64
N CYS A 244 -6.65 -11.51 0.08
CA CYS A 244 -7.77 -10.88 -0.60
C CYS A 244 -7.37 -10.40 -2.00
N PRO A 245 -7.96 -10.98 -3.04
CA PRO A 245 -7.59 -10.62 -4.39
C PRO A 245 -8.04 -9.17 -4.66
N ALA A 246 -7.09 -8.33 -5.06
CA ALA A 246 -7.25 -6.90 -5.30
C ALA A 246 -7.94 -6.12 -4.15
N ASP A 247 -7.84 -6.57 -2.90
CA ASP A 247 -8.55 -5.98 -1.75
C ASP A 247 -10.05 -5.74 -2.01
N CYS A 248 -10.67 -6.69 -2.71
CA CYS A 248 -12.09 -6.63 -3.09
C CYS A 248 -12.46 -5.37 -3.88
N ALA A 249 -11.48 -4.80 -4.61
CA ALA A 249 -11.62 -3.59 -5.43
C ALA A 249 -12.20 -2.39 -4.67
N GLY A 250 -12.08 -2.34 -3.33
CA GLY A 250 -12.75 -1.34 -2.49
C GLY A 250 -14.28 -1.46 -2.46
N ARG A 251 -14.84 -2.54 -3.00
CA ARG A 251 -16.26 -2.77 -3.25
C ARG A 251 -16.82 -3.95 -2.45
N GLY A 252 -16.08 -4.42 -1.45
CA GLY A 252 -16.49 -5.49 -0.58
C GLY A 252 -15.65 -5.55 0.69
N VAL A 253 -16.06 -6.43 1.60
CA VAL A 253 -15.30 -6.75 2.80
C VAL A 253 -14.45 -7.98 2.53
N CYS A 254 -13.15 -7.87 2.75
CA CYS A 254 -12.24 -9.01 2.80
C CYS A 254 -12.58 -9.90 4.01
N VAL A 255 -13.16 -11.08 3.76
CA VAL A 255 -13.54 -12.03 4.81
C VAL A 255 -12.46 -13.09 4.91
N TYR A 256 -11.58 -12.96 5.91
CA TYR A 256 -10.42 -13.84 6.09
C TYR A 256 -10.75 -15.31 6.39
N ASN A 257 -12.00 -15.61 6.79
CA ASN A 257 -12.44 -16.92 7.25
C ASN A 257 -13.61 -17.49 6.43
N SER A 258 -13.72 -17.13 5.15
CA SER A 258 -14.97 -17.25 4.39
C SER A 258 -15.37 -18.69 4.04
N SER A 259 -14.40 -19.56 3.74
CA SER A 259 -14.64 -20.95 3.33
C SER A 259 -13.44 -21.83 3.66
N ALA A 260 -13.63 -22.90 4.44
CA ALA A 260 -12.61 -23.91 4.64
C ALA A 260 -12.46 -24.77 3.38
N VAL A 261 -11.27 -24.77 2.77
CA VAL A 261 -10.86 -25.80 1.81
C VAL A 261 -10.11 -26.86 2.59
N CYS A 262 -10.59 -28.10 2.49
CA CYS A 262 -10.03 -29.23 3.21
C CYS A 262 -9.37 -30.19 2.23
N THR A 263 -8.07 -30.44 2.40
CA THR A 263 -7.30 -31.40 1.61
C THR A 263 -6.55 -32.32 2.58
N GLU A 264 -6.71 -33.64 2.41
CA GLU A 264 -6.03 -34.67 3.24
C GLU A 264 -6.17 -34.46 4.75
N GLY A 265 -7.38 -34.11 5.21
CA GLY A 265 -7.68 -33.94 6.64
C GLY A 265 -7.18 -32.62 7.25
N THR A 266 -6.55 -31.75 6.47
CA THR A 266 -6.21 -30.38 6.90
C THR A 266 -7.17 -29.39 6.25
N CYS A 267 -7.93 -28.67 7.08
CA CYS A 267 -8.83 -27.60 6.63
C CYS A 267 -8.19 -26.24 6.82
N ARG A 268 -8.19 -25.40 5.78
CA ARG A 268 -7.71 -24.02 5.86
C ARG A 268 -8.71 -23.08 5.22
N TYR A 269 -8.96 -21.96 5.89
CA TYR A 269 -9.92 -20.98 5.42
C TYR A 269 -9.27 -20.11 4.35
N ARG A 270 -9.92 -20.00 3.19
CA ARG A 270 -9.59 -19.02 2.17
C ARG A 270 -10.28 -17.71 2.50
N ALA A 271 -9.51 -16.66 2.42
CA ALA A 271 -10.03 -15.31 2.47
C ALA A 271 -10.71 -15.00 1.11
N ALA A 272 -11.87 -14.36 1.17
CA ALA A 272 -12.67 -14.07 -0.02
C ALA A 272 -13.40 -12.74 0.15
N CYS A 273 -13.79 -12.16 -0.98
CA CYS A 273 -14.50 -10.91 -1.00
C CYS A 273 -16.00 -11.12 -0.79
N SER A 274 -16.53 -10.51 0.27
CA SER A 274 -17.96 -10.32 0.47
C SER A 274 -18.36 -8.98 -0.13
N CYS A 275 -18.84 -8.99 -1.37
CA CYS A 275 -19.19 -7.78 -2.11
C CYS A 275 -20.33 -6.99 -1.44
N PHE A 276 -20.30 -5.66 -1.57
CA PHE A 276 -21.35 -4.80 -1.05
C PHE A 276 -22.66 -4.98 -1.83
N ASP A 277 -22.58 -5.18 -3.15
CA ASP A 277 -23.71 -5.64 -3.95
C ASP A 277 -23.83 -7.17 -3.83
N LYS A 278 -24.99 -7.64 -3.36
CA LYS A 278 -25.27 -9.07 -3.21
C LYS A 278 -25.45 -9.79 -4.54
N ASN A 279 -25.71 -9.06 -5.63
CA ASN A 279 -25.80 -9.62 -6.97
C ASN A 279 -24.44 -9.75 -7.64
N ASP A 280 -23.43 -9.03 -7.14
CA ASP A 280 -22.06 -9.18 -7.60
C ASP A 280 -21.47 -10.48 -7.04
N THR A 281 -21.37 -11.47 -7.91
CA THR A 281 -20.77 -12.77 -7.59
C THR A 281 -19.32 -12.89 -8.07
N THR A 282 -18.71 -11.79 -8.53
CA THR A 282 -17.33 -11.80 -9.01
C THR A 282 -16.35 -11.95 -7.84
N ALA A 283 -15.22 -12.61 -8.09
CA ALA A 283 -14.21 -12.86 -7.05
C ALA A 283 -13.56 -11.59 -6.48
N LEU A 284 -13.61 -10.48 -7.23
CA LEU A 284 -12.98 -9.20 -6.92
C LEU A 284 -13.98 -8.09 -6.54
N CYS A 285 -15.28 -8.36 -6.57
CA CYS A 285 -16.35 -7.36 -6.45
C CYS A 285 -16.32 -6.27 -7.53
N THR A 286 -15.99 -6.63 -8.77
CA THR A 286 -15.84 -5.69 -9.89
C THR A 286 -17.17 -5.21 -10.51
N GLU A 287 -18.29 -5.88 -10.21
CA GLU A 287 -19.62 -5.51 -10.74
C GLU A 287 -20.43 -4.64 -9.78
N THR A 288 -20.00 -4.55 -8.52
CA THR A 288 -20.55 -3.67 -7.50
C THR A 288 -20.34 -2.22 -7.94
N ASN A 289 -21.41 -1.49 -8.24
CA ASN A 289 -21.30 -0.09 -8.63
C ASN A 289 -20.91 0.79 -7.42
N ILE A 290 -19.87 1.63 -7.58
CA ILE A 290 -19.46 2.62 -6.57
C ILE A 290 -20.43 3.80 -6.54
N LEU A 291 -20.98 4.14 -7.71
CA LEU A 291 -21.96 5.20 -7.86
C LEU A 291 -23.34 4.56 -7.99
N ASP A 292 -24.10 4.49 -6.90
CA ASP A 292 -25.56 4.42 -6.98
C ASP A 292 -26.09 5.81 -7.39
N THR A 293 -25.58 6.33 -8.50
CA THR A 293 -26.23 7.42 -9.18
C THR A 293 -27.42 6.82 -9.93
N LYS A 294 -28.48 6.55 -9.17
CA LYS A 294 -29.68 7.34 -9.43
C LYS A 294 -29.31 8.82 -9.26
N VAL A 295 -28.51 9.35 -10.18
CA VAL A 295 -28.84 10.63 -10.75
C VAL A 295 -30.22 10.32 -11.29
N SER A 296 -31.25 10.73 -10.55
CA SER A 296 -32.49 11.03 -11.19
C SER A 296 -32.06 11.86 -12.40
N HIS A 297 -32.18 11.30 -13.59
CA HIS A 297 -32.65 12.09 -14.70
C HIS A 297 -34.04 12.59 -14.28
N ASP A 298 -34.10 13.45 -13.26
CA ASP A 298 -35.02 14.55 -13.28
C ASP A 298 -34.62 15.24 -14.56
N SER A 299 -35.45 15.03 -15.55
CA SER A 299 -35.24 15.52 -16.88
C SER A 299 -35.09 17.03 -16.77
N GLU A 300 -33.86 17.53 -16.73
CA GLU A 300 -33.54 18.91 -17.08
C GLU A 300 -33.71 19.12 -18.59
N THR A 301 -34.78 18.57 -19.16
CA THR A 301 -35.36 19.01 -20.42
C THR A 301 -36.15 20.31 -20.23
N SER A 302 -36.22 20.89 -19.03
CA SER A 302 -36.91 22.18 -18.81
C SER A 302 -35.99 23.40 -18.89
N THR A 303 -34.70 23.28 -18.56
CA THR A 303 -33.78 24.44 -18.49
C THR A 303 -33.27 24.86 -19.87
N LEU A 304 -33.03 23.91 -20.78
CA LEU A 304 -32.64 24.18 -22.17
C LEU A 304 -33.77 24.82 -23.00
N TYR A 305 -35.04 24.43 -22.77
CA TYR A 305 -36.19 25.07 -23.41
C TYR A 305 -36.44 26.48 -22.86
N ALA A 306 -36.23 26.72 -21.55
CA ALA A 306 -36.34 28.06 -20.99
C ALA A 306 -35.30 29.03 -21.57
N ILE A 307 -34.05 28.60 -21.77
CA ILE A 307 -32.99 29.41 -22.40
C ILE A 307 -33.31 29.69 -23.88
N LEU A 308 -33.87 28.72 -24.62
CA LEU A 308 -34.30 28.92 -26.00
C LEU A 308 -35.51 29.87 -26.13
N ILE A 309 -36.48 29.80 -25.20
CA ILE A 309 -37.67 30.67 -25.21
C ILE A 309 -37.31 32.10 -24.79
N ILE A 310 -36.48 32.28 -23.75
CA ILE A 310 -36.02 33.61 -23.32
C ILE A 310 -35.10 34.23 -24.37
N GLY A 311 -34.16 33.46 -24.93
CA GLY A 311 -33.32 33.90 -26.05
C GLY A 311 -34.12 34.30 -27.28
N GLY A 312 -35.14 33.52 -27.65
CA GLY A 312 -36.04 33.82 -28.77
C GLY A 312 -36.89 35.08 -28.55
N ALA A 313 -37.40 35.29 -27.33
CA ALA A 313 -38.18 36.49 -26.98
C ALA A 313 -37.33 37.77 -26.98
N VAL A 314 -36.09 37.69 -26.48
CA VAL A 314 -35.16 38.83 -26.47
C VAL A 314 -34.74 39.20 -27.90
N VAL A 315 -34.42 38.22 -28.74
CA VAL A 315 -34.09 38.48 -30.15
C VAL A 315 -35.29 39.03 -30.91
N GLY A 316 -36.51 38.52 -30.66
CA GLY A 316 -37.75 39.02 -31.26
C GLY A 316 -38.05 40.48 -30.89
N LEU A 317 -37.89 40.85 -29.61
CA LEU A 317 -38.10 42.23 -29.15
C LEU A 317 -37.05 43.21 -29.71
N VAL A 318 -35.80 42.78 -29.83
CA VAL A 318 -34.73 43.58 -30.44
C VAL A 318 -35.01 43.81 -31.93
N MET A 319 -35.43 42.78 -32.66
CA MET A 319 -35.80 42.90 -34.08
C MET A 319 -37.02 43.81 -34.29
N LEU A 320 -38.03 43.73 -33.41
CA LEU A 320 -39.18 44.64 -33.44
C LEU A 320 -38.80 46.09 -33.13
N PHE A 321 -37.87 46.31 -32.20
CA PHE A 321 -37.35 47.66 -31.90
C PHE A 321 -36.60 48.25 -33.10
N PHE A 322 -35.74 47.46 -33.76
CA PHE A 322 -35.04 47.91 -34.97
C PHE A 322 -36.00 48.13 -36.15
N ALA A 323 -37.01 47.28 -36.34
CA ALA A 323 -38.03 47.47 -37.36
C ALA A 323 -38.90 48.71 -37.10
N TRP A 324 -39.27 48.96 -35.84
CA TRP A 324 -39.99 50.18 -35.44
C TRP A 324 -39.15 51.43 -35.65
N LYS A 325 -37.87 51.39 -35.26
CA LYS A 325 -36.93 52.51 -35.47
C LYS A 325 -36.72 52.79 -36.95
N TRP A 326 -36.51 51.74 -37.76
CA TRP A 326 -36.36 51.86 -39.21
C TRP A 326 -37.62 52.45 -39.87
N LYS A 327 -38.82 51.99 -39.47
CA LYS A 327 -40.08 52.57 -39.97
C LYS A 327 -40.21 54.06 -39.60
N LYS A 328 -39.86 54.42 -38.36
CA LYS A 328 -39.90 55.82 -37.89
C LYS A 328 -38.88 56.72 -38.61
N GLU A 329 -37.74 56.18 -39.04
CA GLU A 329 -36.75 56.90 -39.84
C GLU A 329 -37.21 57.03 -41.30
N LYS A 330 -37.83 55.99 -41.88
CA LYS A 330 -38.40 56.03 -43.23
C LYS A 330 -39.61 56.97 -43.37
N ASP A 331 -40.45 57.09 -42.34
CA ASP A 331 -41.59 58.02 -42.34
C ASP A 331 -41.15 59.50 -42.12
N ARG A 332 -39.84 59.76 -41.94
CA ARG A 332 -39.24 61.10 -41.80
C ARG A 332 -38.45 61.56 -43.04
N GLU A 333 -38.35 60.74 -44.09
CA GLU A 333 -37.85 61.07 -45.44
C GLU A 333 -39.01 61.18 -46.43
#